data_AF-A0A8J3R135-F1
#
_entry.id   AF-A0A8J3R135-F1
#
_cell.length_a   1.000
_cell.length_b   1.000
_cell.length_c   1.000
_cell.angle_alpha   90.00
_cell.angle_beta   90.00
_cell.angle_gamma   90.00
#
_symmetry.space_group_name_H-M   'P 1'
#
loop_
_entity.id
_entity.type
_entity.pdbx_description
1 polymer ?
#
loop_
_entity_poly.entity_id
_entity_poly.type
_entity_poly.pdbx_seq_one_letter_code
_entity_poly.pdbx_strand_id
1 'polypeptide(L)'
;MRISRASSAVANVVIVSDRDDGTWTLHRRDDGRGLADLVVTGGDFPWLNARVDPREGLAEVRPLFAEELRLLDGIDEDVESWERAYEAVRNVVTLRYPDGQEVPEFLLHIDDNEAWWRWSDEPFDEEDA
;
A
#
# COMPACT_ATOMS: atom_id res chain seq x y z
N MET A 1 44.74 29.46 -0.89
CA MET A 1 44.52 28.09 -0.37
C MET A 1 43.09 27.98 0.12
N ARG A 2 42.35 27.01 -0.45
CA ARG A 2 40.99 26.50 -0.16
C ARG A 2 39.76 27.38 -0.44
N ILE A 3 39.02 26.86 -1.42
CA ILE A 3 37.62 27.05 -1.81
C ILE A 3 36.73 26.52 -0.68
N SER A 4 35.53 27.10 -0.48
CA SER A 4 34.28 26.32 -0.47
C SER A 4 33.05 27.19 -0.27
N ARG A 5 32.14 27.07 -1.25
CA ARG A 5 30.74 27.49 -1.21
C ARG A 5 30.03 26.76 -0.07
N ALA A 6 29.25 27.47 0.73
CA ALA A 6 28.18 26.83 1.49
C ALA A 6 26.96 26.73 0.58
N SER A 7 26.71 25.51 0.09
CA SER A 7 25.49 25.12 -0.61
C SER A 7 24.30 25.11 0.36
N SER A 8 23.12 25.39 -0.18
CA SER A 8 21.81 25.16 0.40
C SER A 8 21.66 23.82 1.11
N ALA A 9 20.90 23.83 2.20
CA ALA A 9 19.88 22.81 2.44
C ALA A 9 18.69 23.50 3.13
N VAL A 10 17.64 23.78 2.36
CA VAL A 10 16.31 23.90 2.94
C VAL A 10 15.97 22.48 3.37
N ALA A 11 16.02 22.22 4.67
CA ALA A 11 15.45 20.98 5.20
C ALA A 11 13.95 21.06 4.94
N ASN A 12 13.49 20.40 3.88
CA ASN A 12 12.08 20.06 3.76
C ASN A 12 11.78 19.08 4.90
N VAL A 13 11.35 19.64 6.03
CA VAL A 13 10.59 18.90 7.02
C VAL A 13 9.30 18.49 6.31
N VAL A 14 9.27 17.26 5.80
CA VAL A 14 8.01 16.61 5.50
C VAL A 14 7.32 16.46 6.85
N ILE A 15 6.22 17.18 7.04
CA ILE A 15 5.37 17.05 8.22
C ILE A 15 4.70 15.68 8.11
N VAL A 16 5.38 14.66 8.63
CA VAL A 16 4.81 13.37 8.99
C VAL A 16 3.78 13.68 10.09
N SER A 17 2.52 13.81 9.70
CA SER A 17 1.45 14.33 10.54
C SER A 17 0.92 13.22 11.44
N ASP A 18 1.47 13.06 12.65
CA ASP A 18 0.86 12.49 13.89
C ASP A 18 -0.06 11.24 13.77
N ARG A 19 0.02 10.47 12.67
CA ARG A 19 -0.69 9.21 12.45
C ARG A 19 0.28 8.02 12.28
N ASP A 20 1.57 8.27 12.49
CA ASP A 20 2.68 7.43 12.03
C ASP A 20 3.26 6.48 13.09
N ASP A 21 2.62 6.32 14.24
CA ASP A 21 2.94 5.28 15.22
C ASP A 21 1.88 4.15 15.26
N GLY A 22 0.88 4.24 14.37
CA GLY A 22 -0.23 3.31 14.30
C GLY A 22 0.01 2.14 13.33
N THR A 23 -0.36 0.93 13.76
CA THR A 23 -0.33 -0.27 12.90
C THR A 23 -1.55 -0.30 11.99
N TRP A 24 -1.33 -0.34 10.68
CA TRP A 24 -2.39 -0.54 9.70
C TRP A 24 -2.80 -2.01 9.68
N THR A 25 -4.03 -2.30 9.28
CA THR A 25 -4.53 -3.68 9.29
C THR A 25 -5.18 -4.06 7.98
N LEU A 26 -4.81 -5.24 7.47
CA LEU A 26 -5.43 -5.86 6.31
C LEU A 26 -6.52 -6.81 6.79
N HIS A 27 -7.70 -6.74 6.18
CA HIS A 27 -8.85 -7.55 6.54
C HIS A 27 -9.42 -8.26 5.32
N ARG A 28 -10.06 -9.40 5.54
CA ARG A 28 -10.88 -10.07 4.52
C ARG A 28 -12.20 -9.31 4.39
N ARG A 29 -12.61 -9.00 3.16
CA ARG A 29 -13.82 -8.22 2.89
C ARG A 29 -15.11 -8.93 3.28
N ASP A 30 -15.17 -10.25 3.09
CA ASP A 30 -16.36 -11.07 3.33
C ASP A 30 -16.79 -11.11 4.82
N ASP A 31 -15.85 -11.40 5.72
CA ASP A 31 -16.13 -11.63 7.14
C ASP A 31 -15.46 -10.62 8.09
N GLY A 32 -14.69 -9.68 7.55
CA GLY A 32 -13.95 -8.68 8.32
C GLY A 32 -12.77 -9.25 9.13
N ARG A 33 -12.38 -10.51 8.92
CA ARG A 33 -11.27 -11.14 9.65
C ARG A 33 -9.95 -10.44 9.35
N GLY A 34 -9.18 -10.11 10.39
CA GLY A 34 -7.83 -9.55 10.22
C GLY A 34 -6.85 -10.57 9.65
N LEU A 35 -6.27 -10.25 8.51
CA LEU A 35 -5.34 -11.07 7.73
C LEU A 35 -3.87 -10.72 8.01
N ALA A 36 -3.56 -9.44 8.27
CA ALA A 36 -2.22 -9.02 8.62
C ALA A 36 -2.21 -7.69 9.38
N ASP A 37 -1.18 -7.52 10.19
CA ASP A 37 -0.75 -6.20 10.65
C ASP A 37 0.33 -5.68 9.69
N LEU A 38 0.23 -4.41 9.31
CA LEU A 38 1.18 -3.74 8.42
C LEU A 38 1.92 -2.68 9.24
N VAL A 39 3.15 -3.00 9.62
CA VAL A 39 3.99 -2.16 10.47
C VAL A 39 4.83 -1.25 9.59
N VAL A 40 4.43 0.02 9.46
CA VAL A 40 5.11 1.01 8.62
C VAL A 40 6.58 1.13 9.02
N THR A 41 7.46 0.98 8.03
CA THR A 41 8.92 1.09 8.17
C THR A 41 9.49 2.35 7.51
N GLY A 42 8.65 3.12 6.82
CA GLY A 42 9.02 4.33 6.09
C GLY A 42 8.23 4.44 4.79
N GLY A 43 8.77 5.16 3.81
CA GLY A 43 8.14 5.33 2.51
C GLY A 43 8.62 6.60 1.82
N ASP A 44 8.48 6.65 0.51
CA ASP A 44 8.70 7.85 -0.30
C ASP A 44 7.37 8.25 -0.93
N PHE A 45 6.93 9.49 -0.69
CA PHE A 45 5.64 9.98 -1.17
C PHE A 45 5.44 9.69 -2.67
N PRO A 46 4.32 9.07 -3.10
CA PRO A 46 3.07 8.84 -2.35
C PRO A 46 2.97 7.48 -1.60
N TRP A 47 4.06 6.73 -1.49
CA TRP A 47 4.06 5.36 -0.99
C TRP A 47 4.49 5.25 0.48
N LEU A 48 3.85 4.34 1.20
CA LEU A 48 4.35 3.75 2.43
C LEU A 48 4.98 2.39 2.14
N ASN A 49 5.99 2.05 2.94
CA ASN A 49 6.59 0.74 3.03
C ASN A 49 6.33 0.19 4.43
N ALA A 50 6.04 -1.11 4.53
CA ALA A 50 5.84 -1.78 5.80
C ALA A 50 6.34 -3.22 5.79
N ARG A 51 6.55 -3.72 7.00
CA ARG A 51 6.68 -5.15 7.26
C ARG A 51 5.30 -5.76 7.48
N VAL A 52 5.03 -6.89 6.84
CA VAL A 52 3.82 -7.68 7.00
C VAL A 52 3.99 -8.65 8.16
N ASP A 53 3.12 -8.52 9.16
CA ASP A 53 2.91 -9.46 10.24
C ASP A 53 1.69 -10.35 9.90
N PRO A 54 1.90 -11.54 9.33
CA PRO A 54 0.81 -12.36 8.83
C PRO A 54 -0.02 -12.94 9.97
N ARG A 55 -1.33 -12.97 9.78
CA ARG A 55 -2.27 -13.72 10.61
C ARG A 55 -2.83 -14.90 9.81
N GLU A 56 -3.54 -15.78 10.51
CA GLU A 56 -4.23 -16.90 9.86
C GLU A 56 -5.24 -16.38 8.82
N GLY A 57 -5.20 -16.96 7.63
CA GLY A 57 -6.01 -16.55 6.47
C GLY A 57 -5.24 -15.77 5.40
N LEU A 58 -4.11 -15.11 5.73
CA LEU A 58 -3.37 -14.34 4.70
C LEU A 58 -2.89 -15.23 3.54
N ALA A 59 -2.47 -16.46 3.84
CA ALA A 59 -2.01 -17.41 2.83
C ALA A 59 -3.05 -17.72 1.75
N GLU A 60 -4.35 -17.54 2.04
CA GLU A 60 -5.44 -17.77 1.09
C GLU A 60 -5.52 -16.65 0.03
N VAL A 61 -5.13 -15.42 0.37
CA VAL A 61 -5.18 -14.27 -0.54
C VAL A 61 -3.82 -13.94 -1.17
N ARG A 62 -2.71 -14.47 -0.65
CA ARG A 62 -1.35 -14.28 -1.22
C ARG A 62 -1.25 -14.56 -2.72
N PRO A 63 -1.90 -15.60 -3.29
CA PRO A 63 -1.83 -15.83 -4.74
C PRO A 63 -2.38 -14.67 -5.58
N LEU A 64 -3.30 -13.85 -5.05
CA LEU A 64 -3.83 -12.69 -5.76
C LEU A 64 -2.81 -11.58 -5.85
N PHE A 65 -2.11 -11.28 -4.75
CA PHE A 65 -1.00 -10.31 -4.75
C PHE A 65 0.16 -10.77 -5.63
N ALA A 66 0.49 -12.07 -5.60
CA ALA A 66 1.53 -12.62 -6.46
C ALA A 66 1.21 -12.47 -7.95
N GLU A 67 -0.05 -12.66 -8.34
CA GLU A 67 -0.48 -12.47 -9.74
C GLU A 67 -0.49 -10.99 -10.14
N GLU A 68 -0.99 -10.11 -9.26
CA GLU A 68 -0.96 -8.66 -9.44
C GLU A 68 0.48 -8.17 -9.67
N LEU A 69 1.43 -8.58 -8.83
CA LEU A 69 2.86 -8.27 -8.99
C LEU A 69 3.46 -8.86 -10.26
N ARG A 70 3.11 -10.10 -10.62
CA ARG A 70 3.62 -10.75 -11.84
C ARG A 70 3.18 -9.99 -13.11
N LEU A 71 1.99 -9.39 -13.09
CA LEU A 71 1.47 -8.60 -14.20
C LEU A 71 2.06 -7.19 -14.25
N LEU A 72 2.49 -6.65 -13.11
CA LEU A 72 3.10 -5.32 -13.02
C LEU A 72 4.38 -5.21 -13.88
N ASP A 73 5.17 -6.28 -13.98
CA ASP A 73 6.38 -6.34 -14.83
C ASP A 73 6.09 -6.12 -16.33
N GLY A 74 4.86 -6.40 -16.78
CA GLY A 74 4.43 -6.29 -18.18
C GLY A 74 3.32 -5.25 -18.39
N ILE A 75 3.13 -4.32 -17.45
CA ILE A 75 1.97 -3.41 -17.45
C ILE A 75 1.88 -2.55 -18.72
N ASP A 76 3.01 -2.18 -19.34
CA ASP A 76 3.04 -1.42 -20.59
C ASP A 76 2.43 -2.19 -21.78
N GLU A 77 2.35 -3.52 -21.69
CA GLU A 77 1.83 -4.40 -22.74
C GLU A 77 0.34 -4.72 -22.54
N ASP A 78 -0.11 -4.83 -21.30
CA ASP A 78 -1.48 -5.22 -20.94
C ASP A 78 -1.91 -4.65 -19.58
N VAL A 79 -2.21 -3.34 -19.58
CA VAL A 79 -2.73 -2.61 -18.41
C VAL A 79 -4.02 -3.25 -17.88
N GLU A 80 -4.93 -3.65 -18.79
CA GLU A 80 -6.24 -4.20 -18.39
C GLU A 80 -6.11 -5.50 -17.60
N SER A 81 -5.12 -6.36 -17.93
CA SER A 81 -4.87 -7.57 -17.15
C SER A 81 -4.39 -7.25 -15.74
N TRP A 82 -3.50 -6.27 -15.59
CA TRP A 82 -3.07 -5.81 -14.27
C TRP A 82 -4.24 -5.18 -13.48
N GLU A 83 -5.06 -4.35 -14.11
CA GLU A 83 -6.25 -3.74 -13.50
C GLU A 83 -7.22 -4.80 -12.98
N ARG A 84 -7.53 -5.84 -13.76
CA ARG A 84 -8.39 -6.96 -13.32
C ARG A 84 -7.79 -7.71 -12.13
N ALA A 85 -6.47 -7.88 -12.08
CA ALA A 85 -5.80 -8.53 -10.95
C ALA A 85 -5.87 -7.66 -9.69
N TYR A 86 -5.66 -6.34 -9.83
CA TYR A 86 -5.83 -5.38 -8.76
C TYR A 86 -7.28 -5.33 -8.23
N GLU A 87 -8.28 -5.32 -9.13
CA GLU A 87 -9.69 -5.44 -8.75
C GLU A 87 -9.97 -6.74 -8.00
N ALA A 88 -9.40 -7.87 -8.44
CA ALA A 88 -9.55 -9.14 -7.75
C ALA A 88 -9.02 -9.08 -6.30
N VAL A 89 -7.91 -8.38 -6.05
CA VAL A 89 -7.42 -8.09 -4.70
C VAL A 89 -8.44 -7.24 -3.94
N ARG A 90 -8.87 -6.10 -4.49
CA ARG A 90 -9.82 -5.19 -3.81
C ARG A 90 -11.17 -5.84 -3.48
N ASN A 91 -11.59 -6.81 -4.28
CA ASN A 91 -12.81 -7.58 -4.06
C ASN A 91 -12.74 -8.52 -2.85
N VAL A 92 -11.54 -8.91 -2.41
CA VAL A 92 -11.38 -9.86 -1.30
C VAL A 92 -10.81 -9.26 -0.03
N VAL A 93 -10.18 -8.09 -0.09
CA VAL A 93 -9.59 -7.42 1.08
C VAL A 93 -10.08 -5.99 1.28
N THR A 94 -9.99 -5.54 2.53
CA THR A 94 -10.09 -4.14 2.93
C THR A 94 -8.84 -3.75 3.70
N LEU A 95 -8.40 -2.51 3.51
CA LEU A 95 -7.34 -1.90 4.31
C LEU A 95 -7.97 -1.00 5.37
N ARG A 96 -7.41 -0.95 6.57
CA ARG A 96 -7.86 -0.05 7.63
C ARG A 96 -6.73 0.84 8.12
N TYR A 97 -7.08 2.10 8.36
CA TYR A 97 -6.26 3.06 9.07
C TYR A 97 -5.92 2.54 10.47
N PRO A 98 -4.88 3.10 11.14
CA PRO A 98 -4.55 2.70 12.50
C PRO A 98 -5.63 2.99 13.55
N ASP A 99 -6.52 3.94 13.28
CA ASP A 99 -7.71 4.20 14.11
C ASP A 99 -8.83 3.17 13.89
N GLY A 100 -8.65 2.24 12.96
CA GLY A 100 -9.56 1.15 12.64
C GLY A 100 -10.62 1.49 11.59
N GLN A 101 -10.65 2.71 11.05
CA GLN A 101 -11.56 3.05 9.96
C GLN A 101 -11.13 2.36 8.65
N GLU A 102 -12.09 1.94 7.82
CA GLU A 102 -11.81 1.40 6.49
C GLU A 102 -11.30 2.50 5.56
N VAL A 103 -10.24 2.17 4.83
CA VAL A 103 -9.63 3.03 3.82
C VAL A 103 -10.51 3.00 2.58
N PRO A 104 -11.03 4.15 2.12
CA PRO A 104 -11.92 4.19 0.95
C PRO A 104 -11.27 3.62 -0.31
N GLU A 105 -9.98 3.92 -0.50
CA GLU A 105 -9.26 3.53 -1.69
C GLU A 105 -7.76 3.32 -1.42
N PHE A 106 -7.20 2.23 -1.95
CA PHE A 106 -5.80 1.89 -1.72
C PHE A 106 -5.25 1.03 -2.85
N LEU A 107 -4.02 1.34 -3.29
CA LEU A 107 -3.21 0.45 -4.12
C LEU A 107 -2.17 -0.21 -3.23
N LEU A 108 -2.35 -1.50 -2.93
CA LEU A 108 -1.51 -2.28 -2.02
C LEU A 108 -0.85 -3.44 -2.75
N HIS A 109 0.44 -3.55 -2.54
CA HIS A 109 1.26 -4.67 -2.97
C HIS A 109 1.79 -5.43 -1.76
N ILE A 110 1.88 -6.75 -1.89
CA ILE A 110 2.48 -7.62 -0.87
C ILE A 110 3.39 -8.64 -1.55
N ASP A 111 4.66 -8.63 -1.17
CA ASP A 111 5.63 -9.66 -1.53
C ASP A 111 6.26 -10.23 -0.26
N ASP A 112 6.08 -11.54 -0.04
CA ASP A 112 6.47 -12.23 1.19
C ASP A 112 6.07 -11.47 2.48
N ASN A 113 7.03 -10.86 3.17
CA ASN A 113 6.84 -10.13 4.42
C ASN A 113 6.99 -8.61 4.26
N GLU A 114 6.96 -8.12 3.03
CA GLU A 114 7.05 -6.70 2.69
C GLU A 114 5.74 -6.26 2.02
N ALA A 115 5.33 -5.03 2.31
CA ALA A 115 4.20 -4.40 1.68
C ALA A 115 4.53 -2.95 1.36
N TRP A 116 3.98 -2.46 0.25
CA TRP A 116 4.00 -1.05 -0.06
C TRP A 116 2.65 -0.63 -0.63
N TRP A 117 2.17 0.53 -0.22
CA TRP A 117 0.89 1.04 -0.68
C TRP A 117 0.82 2.54 -0.71
N ARG A 118 -0.12 3.03 -1.49
CA ARG A 118 -0.66 4.39 -1.42
C ARG A 118 -2.16 4.32 -1.22
N TRP A 119 -2.74 5.36 -0.64
CA TRP A 119 -4.17 5.42 -0.34
C TRP A 119 -4.76 6.79 -0.65
N SER A 120 -6.08 6.84 -0.70
CA SER A 120 -6.87 8.07 -0.82
C SER A 120 -8.02 8.04 0.18
N ASP A 121 -8.34 9.21 0.74
CA ASP A 121 -9.51 9.43 1.61
C ASP A 121 -10.82 9.53 0.81
N GLU A 122 -10.73 9.54 -0.51
CA GLU A 122 -11.85 9.49 -1.45
C GLU A 122 -11.67 8.28 -2.38
N PRO A 123 -12.75 7.62 -2.83
CA PRO A 123 -12.67 6.60 -3.89
C PRO A 123 -11.95 7.18 -5.11
N PHE A 124 -11.19 6.35 -5.84
CA PHE A 124 -10.69 6.80 -7.14
C PHE A 124 -11.89 7.06 -8.06
N ASP A 125 -11.80 8.12 -8.88
CA ASP A 125 -12.81 8.38 -9.90
C ASP A 125 -12.95 7.12 -10.75
N GLU A 126 -14.16 6.55 -10.79
CA GLU A 126 -14.53 5.59 -11.82
C GLU A 126 -14.56 6.41 -13.12
N GLU A 127 -13.44 6.49 -13.83
CA GLU A 127 -13.44 7.08 -15.18
C GLU A 127 -14.48 6.29 -15.98
N ASP A 128 -15.60 6.95 -16.32
CA ASP A 128 -16.74 6.38 -17.03
C ASP A 128 -16.26 5.53 -18.22
N ALA A 129 -16.36 4.20 -18.07
CA ALA A 129 -16.02 3.21 -19.09
C ALA A 129 -16.93 3.27 -20.32
#